data_AF-A0A832V361-F1
#
_entry.id   AF-A0A832V361-F1
#
_cell.length_a   1.000
_cell.length_b   1.000
_cell.length_c   1.000
_cell.angle_alpha   90.00
_cell.angle_beta   90.00
_cell.angle_gamma   90.00
#
_symmetry.space_group_name_H-M   'P 1'
#
loop_
_entity.id
_entity.type
_entity.pdbx_description
1 polymer ?
#
loop_
_entity_poly.entity_id
_entity_poly.type
_entity_poly.pdbx_seq_one_letter_code
_entity_poly.pdbx_strand_id
1 'polypeptide(L)'
;MAKKKSTSKKKNTVRKKSDTFKRAKKFLSTRTPAQKILLIGMVVLVIATLSLFFPSGGAESGDTITFFYSVQTANGGLPESGNLTVVLGGGRLIPGVESALLGSSVGDKISIRVLPKDGYGEKNLSLVAKQFRYISLPLTTEAVKSYIEEILGDTPLGYGVDIKLPGTHWKTTVGSISGDTVNITHHLVNGSLYYIFNYPYSLKVIDVTDDGYIVENLAKVGNPIQLDGRLGYIEDIDDTFIYTDFNHPMAGETLLFDLEILDIEEALNEEVQ
;
A
#
# COMPACT_ATOMS: atom_id res chain seq x y z
N MET A 1 28.10 -10.35 45.39
CA MET A 1 27.75 -8.98 45.82
C MET A 1 26.52 -8.50 45.05
N ALA A 2 25.67 -7.72 45.73
CA ALA A 2 24.61 -6.83 45.20
C ALA A 2 23.34 -7.42 44.53
N LYS A 3 22.34 -7.76 45.37
CA LYS A 3 20.90 -7.59 45.08
C LYS A 3 20.43 -6.25 45.67
N LYS A 4 19.42 -5.64 45.02
CA LYS A 4 18.59 -4.46 45.42
C LYS A 4 19.04 -3.08 44.95
N LYS A 5 18.30 -2.54 43.97
CA LYS A 5 17.90 -1.11 43.88
C LYS A 5 16.74 -0.97 42.87
N SER A 6 15.49 -1.10 43.32
CA SER A 6 14.30 -0.70 42.53
C SER A 6 13.00 -0.62 43.36
N THR A 7 13.02 0.01 44.54
CA THR A 7 11.80 0.20 45.36
C THR A 7 11.67 1.59 46.00
N SER A 8 12.34 2.61 45.45
CA SER A 8 12.35 3.97 46.03
C SER A 8 11.37 4.97 45.37
N LYS A 9 11.02 4.81 44.09
CA LYS A 9 10.20 5.83 43.38
C LYS A 9 8.69 5.81 43.71
N LYS A 10 8.10 4.65 44.06
CA LYS A 10 6.63 4.56 44.34
C LYS A 10 6.21 5.10 45.72
N LYS A 11 7.10 5.11 46.73
CA LYS A 11 6.77 5.59 48.09
C LYS A 11 6.77 7.12 48.23
N ASN A 12 7.50 7.86 47.39
CA ASN A 12 7.58 9.32 47.48
C ASN A 12 6.35 10.04 46.91
N THR A 13 5.64 9.44 45.95
CA THR A 13 4.44 10.03 45.34
C THR A 13 3.21 9.94 46.26
N VAL A 14 3.09 8.84 47.01
CA VAL A 14 2.00 8.63 47.98
C VAL A 14 2.14 9.55 49.20
N ARG A 15 3.37 9.80 49.67
CA ARG A 15 3.65 10.67 50.83
C ARG A 15 3.32 12.15 50.53
N LYS A 16 3.69 12.64 49.33
CA LYS A 16 3.42 14.03 48.88
C LYS A 16 1.92 14.35 48.75
N LYS A 17 1.08 13.41 48.29
CA LYS A 17 -0.39 13.58 48.23
C LYS A 17 -1.02 13.74 49.62
N SER A 18 -0.48 13.09 50.65
CA SER A 18 -1.04 13.18 52.00
C SER A 18 -0.78 14.54 52.68
N ASP A 19 0.37 15.16 52.42
CA ASP A 19 0.74 16.46 53.01
C ASP A 19 0.03 17.63 52.32
N THR A 20 -0.18 17.55 51.02
CA THR A 20 -0.99 18.52 50.26
C THR A 20 -2.45 18.47 50.70
N PHE A 21 -3.01 17.28 50.90
CA PHE A 21 -4.38 17.12 51.40
C PHE A 21 -4.55 17.66 52.83
N LYS A 22 -3.58 17.41 53.71
CA LYS A 22 -3.57 17.99 55.07
C LYS A 22 -3.49 19.52 55.05
N ARG A 23 -2.67 20.10 54.16
CA ARG A 23 -2.56 21.57 53.99
C ARG A 23 -3.85 22.17 53.45
N ALA A 24 -4.48 21.55 52.46
CA ALA A 24 -5.77 21.99 51.91
C ALA A 24 -6.89 21.93 52.97
N LYS A 25 -6.95 20.85 53.76
CA LYS A 25 -7.92 20.70 54.85
C LYS A 25 -7.72 21.74 55.95
N LYS A 26 -6.47 22.03 56.33
CA LYS A 26 -6.13 23.11 57.28
C LYS A 26 -6.51 24.49 56.71
N PHE A 27 -6.21 24.75 55.44
CA PHE A 27 -6.56 25.99 54.74
C PHE A 27 -8.08 26.22 54.66
N LEU A 28 -8.88 25.17 54.45
CA LEU A 28 -10.35 25.26 54.42
C LEU A 28 -10.95 25.44 55.82
N SER A 29 -10.32 24.87 56.86
CA SER A 29 -10.81 24.91 58.24
C SER A 29 -10.78 26.31 58.87
N THR A 30 -9.90 27.20 58.38
CA THR A 30 -9.73 28.57 58.90
C THR A 30 -10.55 29.64 58.16
N ARG A 31 -11.41 29.25 57.21
CA ARG A 31 -12.22 30.17 56.38
C ARG A 31 -13.63 30.35 56.93
N THR A 32 -14.16 31.57 56.80
CA THR A 32 -15.54 31.89 57.16
C THR A 32 -16.53 31.17 56.23
N PRO A 33 -17.81 31.01 56.64
CA PRO A 33 -18.83 30.40 55.78
C PRO A 33 -18.92 31.05 54.38
N ALA A 34 -18.86 32.38 54.29
CA ALA A 34 -18.87 33.11 53.02
C ALA A 34 -17.64 32.81 52.14
N GLN A 35 -16.44 32.72 52.73
CA GLN A 35 -15.22 32.40 51.99
C GLN A 35 -15.19 30.95 51.47
N LYS A 36 -15.85 30.02 52.17
CA LYS A 36 -16.02 28.64 51.70
C LYS A 36 -16.95 28.56 50.50
N ILE A 37 -18.06 29.31 50.53
CA ILE A 37 -19.00 29.42 49.40
C ILE A 37 -18.29 30.03 48.17
N LEU A 38 -17.49 31.09 48.36
CA LEU A 38 -16.70 31.70 47.29
C LEU A 38 -15.69 30.72 46.67
N LEU A 39 -14.99 29.92 47.50
CA LEU A 39 -14.03 28.92 47.01
C LEU A 39 -14.71 27.78 46.23
N ILE A 40 -15.85 27.31 46.71
CA ILE A 40 -16.66 26.31 45.98
C ILE A 40 -17.12 26.91 44.65
N GLY A 41 -17.60 28.16 44.66
CA GLY A 41 -17.96 28.89 43.45
C GLY A 41 -16.81 29.02 42.46
N MET A 42 -15.59 29.37 42.91
CA MET A 42 -14.41 29.41 42.03
C MET A 42 -14.02 28.03 41.49
N VAL A 43 -14.09 26.97 42.30
CA VAL A 43 -13.77 25.61 41.82
C VAL A 43 -14.81 25.15 40.80
N VAL A 44 -16.10 25.42 41.05
CA VAL A 44 -17.18 25.13 40.09
C VAL A 44 -17.02 25.97 38.83
N LEU A 45 -16.65 27.24 38.95
CA LEU A 45 -16.38 28.12 37.81
C LEU A 45 -15.16 27.61 37.02
N VAL A 46 -14.08 27.22 37.68
CA VAL A 46 -12.88 26.65 37.04
C VAL A 46 -13.21 25.33 36.34
N ILE A 47 -14.02 24.46 36.95
CA ILE A 47 -14.49 23.20 36.34
C ILE A 47 -15.43 23.50 35.16
N ALA A 48 -16.35 24.47 35.29
CA ALA A 48 -17.25 24.88 34.22
C ALA A 48 -16.48 25.51 33.05
N THR A 49 -15.48 26.36 33.32
CA THR A 49 -14.61 26.93 32.29
C THR A 49 -13.67 25.89 31.68
N LEU A 50 -13.23 24.88 32.43
CA LEU A 50 -12.52 23.73 31.87
C LEU A 50 -13.45 22.92 30.96
N SER A 51 -14.69 22.69 31.39
CA SER A 51 -15.69 21.93 30.62
C SER A 51 -16.14 22.67 29.35
N LEU A 52 -16.06 24.01 29.35
CA LEU A 52 -16.26 24.84 28.16
C LEU A 52 -15.05 24.85 27.21
N PHE A 53 -13.89 24.35 27.65
CA PHE A 53 -12.66 24.23 26.85
C PHE A 53 -12.40 22.80 26.34
N PHE A 54 -13.18 21.81 26.79
CA PHE A 54 -13.22 20.47 26.22
C PHE A 54 -14.54 20.32 25.48
N PRO A 55 -14.59 20.61 24.17
CA PRO A 55 -15.77 20.29 23.38
C PRO A 55 -16.05 18.79 23.57
N SER A 56 -17.26 18.49 24.03
CA SER A 56 -17.72 17.12 24.30
C SER A 56 -18.25 16.43 23.05
N GLY A 57 -17.86 16.89 21.87
CA GLY A 57 -18.07 16.18 20.60
C GLY A 57 -16.83 15.35 20.35
N GLY A 58 -16.95 14.03 20.31
CA GLY A 58 -15.89 13.22 19.74
C GLY A 58 -15.76 13.52 18.24
N ALA A 59 -14.69 13.05 17.60
CA ALA A 59 -14.35 13.40 16.22
C ALA A 59 -15.55 13.30 15.26
N GLU A 60 -15.83 14.37 14.53
CA GLU A 60 -16.96 14.47 13.62
C GLU A 60 -16.49 14.49 12.15
N SER A 61 -17.45 14.35 11.21
CA SER A 61 -17.15 14.50 9.80
C SER A 61 -16.68 15.93 9.51
N GLY A 62 -15.57 16.07 8.79
CA GLY A 62 -14.91 17.34 8.51
C GLY A 62 -13.67 17.61 9.38
N ASP A 63 -13.58 17.00 10.56
CA ASP A 63 -12.43 17.15 11.43
C ASP A 63 -11.17 16.53 10.81
N THR A 64 -10.02 17.14 11.09
CA THR A 64 -8.72 16.54 10.77
C THR A 64 -8.24 15.73 11.96
N ILE A 65 -8.18 14.41 11.79
CA ILE A 65 -7.74 13.49 12.84
C ILE A 65 -6.34 12.95 12.53
N THR A 66 -5.50 12.89 13.55
CA THR A 66 -4.20 12.21 13.51
C THR A 66 -4.23 11.00 14.43
N PHE A 67 -3.90 9.82 13.92
CA PHE A 67 -3.89 8.59 14.70
C PHE A 67 -2.72 7.69 14.29
N PHE A 68 -2.23 6.92 15.26
CA PHE A 68 -1.38 5.76 14.98
C PHE A 68 -2.27 4.57 14.65
N TYR A 69 -1.86 3.77 13.68
CA TYR A 69 -2.51 2.50 13.35
C TYR A 69 -1.50 1.37 13.30
N SER A 70 -1.96 0.17 13.64
CA SER A 70 -1.33 -1.11 13.34
C SER A 70 -2.39 -2.00 12.70
N VAL A 71 -2.10 -2.59 11.54
CA VAL A 71 -3.01 -3.46 10.80
C VAL A 71 -2.34 -4.79 10.47
N GLN A 72 -3.10 -5.86 10.61
CA GLN A 72 -2.73 -7.19 10.13
C GLN A 72 -3.94 -7.92 9.55
N THR A 73 -3.69 -8.85 8.63
CA THR A 73 -4.73 -9.77 8.15
C THR A 73 -5.07 -10.80 9.23
N ALA A 74 -6.33 -11.23 9.29
CA ALA A 74 -6.78 -12.25 10.25
C ALA A 74 -6.13 -13.63 10.01
N ASN A 75 -5.69 -13.90 8.78
CA ASN A 75 -5.03 -15.14 8.38
C ASN A 75 -3.51 -15.13 8.66
N GLY A 76 -2.98 -14.05 9.22
CA GLY A 76 -1.56 -13.83 9.41
C GLY A 76 -0.91 -13.12 8.23
N GLY A 77 0.07 -12.28 8.55
CA GLY A 77 0.78 -11.41 7.62
C GLY A 77 1.74 -10.52 8.40
N LEU A 78 2.67 -9.86 7.72
CA LEU A 78 3.51 -8.87 8.39
C LEU A 78 2.62 -7.68 8.76
N PRO A 79 2.58 -7.27 10.04
CA PRO A 79 1.80 -6.11 10.43
C PRO A 79 2.39 -4.85 9.79
N GLU A 80 1.52 -4.02 9.24
CA GLU A 80 1.84 -2.67 8.80
C GLU A 80 1.44 -1.70 9.90
N SER A 81 2.25 -0.68 10.17
CA SER A 81 1.92 0.33 11.17
C SER A 81 2.47 1.69 10.80
N GLY A 82 1.79 2.75 11.19
CA GLY A 82 2.23 4.11 10.93
C GLY A 82 1.34 5.15 11.60
N ASN A 83 1.67 6.42 11.36
CA ASN A 83 0.81 7.54 11.71
C ASN A 83 0.11 8.03 10.45
N LEU A 84 -1.16 8.36 10.56
CA LEU A 84 -1.94 8.94 9.48
C LEU A 84 -2.69 10.17 9.97
N THR A 85 -2.66 11.23 9.17
CA THR A 85 -3.46 12.44 9.36
C THR A 85 -4.42 12.58 8.17
N VAL A 86 -5.71 12.72 8.45
CA VAL A 86 -6.75 12.71 7.42
C VAL A 86 -7.99 13.48 7.86
N VAL A 87 -8.73 14.02 6.90
CA VAL A 87 -10.04 14.62 7.12
C VAL A 87 -11.12 13.53 7.14
N LEU A 88 -11.88 13.44 8.22
CA LEU A 88 -12.99 12.50 8.36
C LEU A 88 -14.15 12.86 7.41
N GLY A 89 -14.79 11.85 6.83
CA GLY A 89 -15.87 12.01 5.86
C GLY A 89 -15.39 12.37 4.45
N GLY A 90 -14.07 12.49 4.24
CA GLY A 90 -13.47 12.79 2.94
C GLY A 90 -13.32 11.60 1.99
N GLY A 91 -13.76 10.39 2.40
CA GLY A 91 -13.66 9.17 1.59
C GLY A 91 -12.23 8.67 1.36
N ARG A 92 -11.28 9.11 2.20
CA ARG A 92 -9.86 8.74 2.10
C ARG A 92 -9.47 7.52 2.94
N LEU A 93 -10.38 7.09 3.81
CA LEU A 93 -10.23 5.91 4.66
C LEU A 93 -11.16 4.80 4.17
N ILE A 94 -10.80 3.55 4.49
CA ILE A 94 -11.75 2.45 4.33
C ILE A 94 -12.94 2.63 5.29
N PRO A 95 -14.17 2.27 4.88
CA PRO A 95 -15.38 2.58 5.65
C PRO A 95 -15.36 2.11 7.11
N GLY A 96 -14.81 0.91 7.36
CA GLY A 96 -14.73 0.34 8.70
C GLY A 96 -13.81 1.11 9.65
N VAL A 97 -12.72 1.68 9.14
CA VAL A 97 -11.81 2.52 9.94
C VAL A 97 -12.45 3.89 10.18
N GLU A 98 -13.00 4.53 9.14
CA GLU A 98 -13.65 5.85 9.29
C GLU A 98 -14.79 5.81 10.30
N SER A 99 -15.65 4.78 10.22
CA SER A 99 -16.76 4.58 11.15
C SER A 99 -16.31 4.39 12.59
N ALA A 100 -15.12 3.81 12.80
CA ALA A 100 -14.57 3.59 14.14
C ALA A 100 -13.92 4.85 14.73
N LEU A 101 -13.48 5.79 13.88
CA LEU A 101 -12.90 7.06 14.30
C LEU A 101 -13.97 8.11 14.66
N LEU A 102 -15.14 8.04 14.03
CA LEU A 102 -16.25 8.95 14.35
C LEU A 102 -16.69 8.81 15.82
N GLY A 103 -16.78 9.93 16.53
CA GLY A 103 -17.11 10.03 17.95
C GLY A 103 -15.95 9.67 18.89
N SER A 104 -14.76 9.37 18.38
CA SER A 104 -13.58 9.09 19.21
C SER A 104 -12.97 10.37 19.81
N SER A 105 -12.26 10.22 20.93
CA SER A 105 -11.56 11.29 21.62
C SER A 105 -10.05 11.11 21.57
N VAL A 106 -9.29 12.20 21.69
CA VAL A 106 -7.83 12.14 21.78
C VAL A 106 -7.40 11.25 22.95
N GLY A 107 -6.49 10.32 22.67
CA GLY A 107 -5.99 9.31 23.61
C GLY A 107 -6.79 7.99 23.62
N ASP A 108 -7.89 7.89 22.88
CA ASP A 108 -8.62 6.64 22.74
C ASP A 108 -7.76 5.59 22.02
N LYS A 109 -7.91 4.34 22.47
CA LYS A 109 -7.34 3.16 21.81
C LYS A 109 -8.47 2.25 21.38
N ILE A 110 -8.54 1.96 20.09
CA ILE A 110 -9.67 1.26 19.47
C ILE A 110 -9.15 0.06 18.71
N SER A 111 -9.66 -1.13 19.03
CA SER A 111 -9.37 -2.34 18.27
C SER A 111 -10.62 -2.73 17.48
N ILE A 112 -10.49 -2.84 16.15
CA ILE A 112 -11.60 -3.18 15.27
C ILE A 112 -11.26 -4.34 14.35
N ARG A 113 -12.30 -5.09 13.97
CA ARG A 113 -12.25 -6.11 12.92
C ARG A 113 -13.02 -5.58 11.71
N VAL A 114 -12.30 -5.37 10.60
CA VAL A 114 -12.85 -4.85 9.35
C VAL A 114 -13.00 -6.02 8.37
N LEU A 115 -14.25 -6.29 7.96
CA LEU A 115 -14.55 -7.31 6.94
C LEU A 115 -14.24 -6.75 5.54
N PRO A 116 -14.03 -7.60 4.51
CA PRO A 116 -13.71 -7.13 3.16
C PRO A 116 -14.68 -6.07 2.62
N LYS A 117 -15.98 -6.27 2.82
CA LYS A 117 -17.04 -5.32 2.44
C LYS A 117 -16.93 -3.92 3.07
N ASP A 118 -16.29 -3.82 4.24
CA ASP A 118 -16.08 -2.58 4.99
C ASP A 118 -14.62 -2.07 4.84
N GLY A 119 -13.80 -2.81 4.10
CA GLY A 119 -12.38 -2.58 3.87
C GLY A 119 -12.07 -2.27 2.41
N TYR A 120 -11.19 -3.07 1.81
CA TYR A 120 -10.76 -2.92 0.41
C TYR A 120 -11.66 -3.65 -0.60
N GLY A 121 -12.81 -4.15 -0.17
CA GLY A 121 -13.75 -4.91 -0.98
C GLY A 121 -13.44 -6.40 -1.04
N GLU A 122 -14.37 -7.16 -1.61
CA GLU A 122 -14.17 -8.57 -1.94
C GLU A 122 -13.16 -8.73 -3.08
N LYS A 123 -12.45 -9.86 -3.11
CA LYS A 123 -11.60 -10.20 -4.24
C LYS A 123 -12.45 -10.32 -5.50
N ASN A 124 -12.12 -9.54 -6.51
CA ASN A 124 -12.81 -9.55 -7.80
C ASN A 124 -12.05 -10.45 -8.79
N LEU A 125 -12.64 -11.59 -9.12
CA LEU A 125 -12.03 -12.58 -10.02
C LEU A 125 -11.90 -12.06 -11.46
N SER A 126 -12.68 -11.07 -11.87
CA SER A 126 -12.51 -10.41 -13.18
C SER A 126 -11.25 -9.55 -13.26
N LEU A 127 -10.61 -9.28 -12.12
CA LEU A 127 -9.30 -8.63 -12.03
C LEU A 127 -8.15 -9.63 -11.99
N VAL A 128 -8.43 -10.93 -12.13
CA VAL A 128 -7.43 -11.96 -12.33
C VAL A 128 -7.28 -12.22 -13.83
N ALA A 129 -6.19 -11.74 -14.40
CA ALA A 129 -5.89 -11.97 -15.81
C ALA A 129 -5.22 -13.33 -16.00
N LYS A 130 -5.51 -13.96 -17.14
CA LYS A 130 -4.97 -15.26 -17.52
C LYS A 130 -4.16 -15.12 -18.80
N GLN A 131 -2.89 -15.53 -18.75
CA GLN A 131 -1.97 -15.47 -19.88
C GLN A 131 -1.41 -16.85 -20.17
N PHE A 132 -1.17 -17.18 -21.44
CA PHE A 132 -0.51 -18.44 -21.78
C PHE A 132 0.92 -18.46 -21.27
N ARG A 133 1.30 -19.58 -20.65
CA ARG A 133 2.68 -19.84 -20.24
C ARG A 133 3.58 -20.16 -21.43
N TYR A 134 3.02 -20.81 -22.46
CA TYR A 134 3.72 -21.17 -23.68
C TYR A 134 3.19 -20.37 -24.86
N ILE A 135 4.09 -19.77 -25.63
CA ILE A 135 3.75 -18.88 -26.75
C ILE A 135 4.44 -19.43 -28.00
N SER A 136 3.71 -19.48 -29.11
CA SER A 136 4.29 -19.75 -30.43
C SER A 136 4.72 -18.42 -31.05
N LEU A 137 6.00 -18.34 -31.43
CA LEU A 137 6.57 -17.20 -32.12
C LEU A 137 6.96 -17.59 -33.54
N PRO A 138 6.80 -16.69 -34.53
CA PRO A 138 7.19 -16.98 -35.90
C PRO A 138 8.71 -17.05 -36.05
N LEU A 139 9.19 -17.77 -37.08
CA LEU A 139 10.61 -17.76 -37.46
C LEU A 139 11.07 -16.38 -37.92
N THR A 140 10.14 -15.55 -38.38
CA THR A 140 10.43 -14.27 -39.00
C THR A 140 9.58 -13.13 -38.47
N THR A 141 10.15 -11.93 -38.41
CA THR A 141 9.41 -10.68 -38.16
C THR A 141 9.59 -9.70 -39.30
N GLU A 142 8.63 -8.79 -39.47
CA GLU A 142 8.75 -7.69 -40.42
C GLU A 142 9.37 -6.46 -39.74
N ALA A 143 10.25 -5.79 -40.48
CA ALA A 143 10.88 -4.54 -40.08
C ALA A 143 10.81 -3.52 -41.21
N VAL A 144 10.79 -2.24 -40.85
CA VAL A 144 10.84 -1.14 -41.83
C VAL A 144 12.22 -1.12 -42.48
N LYS A 145 12.26 -1.09 -43.81
CA LYS A 145 13.49 -1.16 -44.60
C LYS A 145 14.49 -0.06 -44.22
N SER A 146 14.04 1.18 -44.10
CA SER A 146 14.91 2.31 -43.75
C SER A 146 15.57 2.15 -42.38
N TYR A 147 14.89 1.53 -41.42
CA TYR A 147 15.46 1.22 -40.11
C TYR A 147 16.56 0.16 -40.21
N ILE A 148 16.37 -0.86 -41.04
CA ILE A 148 17.39 -1.89 -41.26
C ILE A 148 18.61 -1.32 -42.00
N GLU A 149 18.39 -0.47 -43.01
CA GLU A 149 19.48 0.23 -43.72
C GLU A 149 20.28 1.12 -42.78
N GLU A 150 19.62 1.82 -41.85
CA GLU A 150 20.29 2.60 -40.81
C GLU A 150 21.18 1.73 -39.90
N ILE A 151 20.69 0.55 -39.48
CA ILE A 151 21.48 -0.40 -38.67
C ILE A 151 22.69 -0.94 -39.46
N LEU A 152 22.52 -1.20 -40.75
CA LEU A 152 23.56 -1.77 -41.61
C LEU A 152 24.64 -0.75 -41.99
N GLY A 153 24.30 0.54 -42.00
CA GLY A 153 25.21 1.61 -42.43
C GLY A 153 25.66 1.40 -43.87
N ASP A 154 26.98 1.26 -44.07
CA ASP A 154 27.57 1.03 -45.39
C ASP A 154 27.40 -0.42 -45.91
N THR A 155 26.91 -1.33 -45.08
CA THR A 155 26.72 -2.74 -45.47
C THR A 155 25.51 -2.85 -46.41
N PRO A 156 25.67 -3.37 -47.64
CA PRO A 156 24.55 -3.50 -48.56
C PRO A 156 23.44 -4.40 -48.01
N LEU A 157 22.20 -3.92 -48.05
CA LEU A 157 21.04 -4.73 -47.73
C LEU A 157 20.84 -5.82 -48.80
N GLY A 158 20.77 -7.08 -48.37
CA GLY A 158 20.55 -8.21 -49.27
C GLY A 158 20.17 -9.49 -48.52
N TYR A 159 19.56 -10.44 -49.23
CA TYR A 159 19.13 -11.72 -48.64
C TYR A 159 20.32 -12.45 -47.97
N GLY A 160 20.08 -13.00 -46.78
CA GLY A 160 21.05 -13.76 -46.01
C GLY A 160 22.11 -12.93 -45.28
N VAL A 161 22.09 -11.60 -45.41
CA VAL A 161 23.00 -10.71 -44.67
C VAL A 161 22.71 -10.82 -43.18
N ASP A 162 23.77 -11.05 -42.38
CA ASP A 162 23.69 -11.07 -40.93
C ASP A 162 23.40 -9.65 -40.41
N ILE A 163 22.38 -9.52 -39.56
CA ILE A 163 22.02 -8.26 -38.89
C ILE A 163 22.16 -8.43 -37.39
N LYS A 164 22.64 -7.40 -36.71
CA LYS A 164 22.64 -7.32 -35.24
C LYS A 164 21.61 -6.29 -34.79
N LEU A 165 20.37 -6.75 -34.59
CA LEU A 165 19.29 -5.88 -34.12
C LEU A 165 19.52 -5.48 -32.66
N PRO A 166 19.27 -4.20 -32.27
CA PRO A 166 19.31 -3.79 -30.87
C PRO A 166 18.43 -4.67 -29.99
N GLY A 167 18.94 -5.05 -28.82
CA GLY A 167 18.21 -5.92 -27.87
C GLY A 167 18.15 -7.41 -28.26
N THR A 168 18.73 -7.79 -29.39
CA THR A 168 18.88 -9.21 -29.78
C THR A 168 20.28 -9.72 -29.45
N HIS A 169 20.34 -10.89 -28.82
CA HIS A 169 21.59 -11.60 -28.50
C HIS A 169 21.72 -12.93 -29.26
N TRP A 170 20.82 -13.17 -30.21
CA TRP A 170 20.84 -14.31 -31.12
C TRP A 170 21.16 -13.85 -32.54
N LYS A 171 21.47 -14.80 -33.43
CA LYS A 171 21.74 -14.50 -34.84
C LYS A 171 20.46 -14.12 -35.56
N THR A 172 20.50 -13.06 -36.36
CA THR A 172 19.41 -12.68 -37.27
C THR A 172 19.93 -12.45 -38.68
N THR A 173 19.10 -12.71 -39.69
CA THR A 173 19.47 -12.52 -41.10
C THR A 173 18.35 -11.83 -41.87
N VAL A 174 18.72 -11.08 -42.90
CA VAL A 174 17.76 -10.57 -43.89
C VAL A 174 17.10 -11.74 -44.63
N GLY A 175 15.78 -11.77 -44.62
CA GLY A 175 14.95 -12.64 -45.45
C GLY A 175 14.53 -11.93 -46.74
N SER A 176 13.25 -12.01 -47.09
CA SER A 176 12.71 -11.32 -48.27
C SER A 176 12.63 -9.80 -48.07
N ILE A 177 12.85 -9.05 -49.15
CA ILE A 177 12.67 -7.60 -49.21
C ILE A 177 11.54 -7.30 -50.17
N SER A 178 10.53 -6.55 -49.72
CA SER A 178 9.37 -6.16 -50.54
C SER A 178 8.98 -4.72 -50.25
N GLY A 179 9.18 -3.84 -51.23
CA GLY A 179 8.96 -2.40 -51.05
C GLY A 179 9.76 -1.84 -49.88
N ASP A 180 9.04 -1.28 -48.90
CA ASP A 180 9.60 -0.69 -47.68
C ASP A 180 9.64 -1.64 -46.48
N THR A 181 9.41 -2.94 -46.70
CA THR A 181 9.42 -3.96 -45.64
C THR A 181 10.53 -4.98 -45.88
N VAL A 182 11.24 -5.31 -44.81
CA VAL A 182 12.25 -6.37 -44.76
C VAL A 182 11.77 -7.43 -43.78
N ASN A 183 11.65 -8.66 -44.25
CA ASN A 183 11.44 -9.80 -43.38
C ASN A 183 12.80 -10.18 -42.76
N ILE A 184 12.85 -10.38 -41.45
CA ILE A 184 14.04 -10.74 -40.70
C ILE A 184 13.84 -12.16 -40.17
N THR A 185 14.75 -13.06 -40.52
CA THR A 185 14.79 -14.41 -39.95
C THR A 185 15.55 -14.38 -38.63
N HIS A 186 14.93 -14.92 -37.59
CA HIS A 186 15.59 -15.17 -36.31
C HIS A 186 16.15 -16.59 -36.33
N HIS A 187 17.36 -16.78 -35.80
CA HIS A 187 18.01 -18.08 -35.65
C HIS A 187 18.18 -18.39 -34.16
N LEU A 188 17.07 -18.71 -33.50
CA LEU A 188 17.08 -19.09 -32.10
C LEU A 188 17.30 -20.60 -31.95
N VAL A 189 17.89 -20.99 -30.84
CA VAL A 189 18.07 -22.38 -30.44
C VAL A 189 17.44 -22.64 -29.08
N ASN A 190 17.18 -23.90 -28.74
CA ASN A 190 16.69 -24.26 -27.40
C ASN A 190 17.58 -23.66 -26.30
N GLY A 191 16.93 -23.06 -25.31
CA GLY A 191 17.57 -22.31 -24.23
C GLY A 191 17.85 -20.84 -24.52
N SER A 192 17.71 -20.38 -25.77
CA SER A 192 17.85 -18.96 -26.11
C SER A 192 16.81 -18.13 -25.36
N LEU A 193 17.23 -16.99 -24.81
CA LEU A 193 16.28 -15.98 -24.35
C LEU A 193 15.73 -15.23 -25.57
N TYR A 194 14.44 -14.90 -25.54
CA TYR A 194 13.79 -14.05 -26.52
C TYR A 194 13.15 -12.87 -25.79
N TYR A 195 13.27 -11.70 -26.39
CA TYR A 195 12.72 -10.45 -25.84
C TYR A 195 11.65 -9.91 -26.79
N ILE A 196 10.41 -9.86 -26.29
CA ILE A 196 9.33 -9.14 -26.95
C ILE A 196 9.28 -7.73 -26.35
N PHE A 197 9.30 -6.71 -27.20
CA PHE A 197 9.19 -5.33 -26.77
C PHE A 197 7.87 -5.12 -26.00
N ASN A 198 7.95 -4.42 -24.86
CA ASN A 198 6.83 -4.24 -23.91
C ASN A 198 6.25 -5.52 -23.30
N TYR A 199 6.93 -6.66 -23.41
CA TYR A 199 6.52 -7.87 -22.71
C TYR A 199 7.19 -7.95 -21.32
N PRO A 200 6.42 -8.24 -20.26
CA PRO A 200 6.88 -8.07 -18.87
C PRO A 200 7.85 -9.14 -18.37
N TYR A 201 8.06 -10.23 -19.12
CA TYR A 201 8.86 -11.37 -18.68
C TYR A 201 9.90 -11.80 -19.72
N SER A 202 10.98 -12.39 -19.23
CA SER A 202 11.91 -13.12 -20.09
C SER A 202 11.22 -14.36 -20.67
N LEU A 203 11.37 -14.55 -21.97
CA LEU A 203 10.91 -15.74 -22.67
C LEU A 203 12.11 -16.63 -22.98
N LYS A 204 11.95 -17.94 -22.84
CA LYS A 204 13.00 -18.92 -23.14
C LYS A 204 12.49 -19.90 -24.17
N VAL A 205 13.22 -20.05 -25.26
CA VAL A 205 12.93 -21.04 -26.29
C VAL A 205 13.07 -22.44 -25.69
N ILE A 206 12.00 -23.21 -25.73
CA ILE A 206 11.96 -24.60 -25.28
C ILE A 206 11.89 -25.58 -26.44
N ASP A 207 11.40 -25.14 -27.60
CA ASP A 207 11.36 -25.93 -28.80
C ASP A 207 11.54 -25.07 -30.06
N VAL A 208 12.18 -25.65 -31.08
CA VAL A 208 12.37 -25.06 -32.41
C VAL A 208 11.72 -25.99 -33.42
N THR A 209 10.77 -25.46 -34.18
CA THR A 209 9.97 -26.21 -35.17
C THR A 209 10.17 -25.61 -36.56
N ASP A 210 9.70 -26.30 -37.59
CA ASP A 210 9.73 -25.80 -38.96
C ASP A 210 8.88 -24.52 -39.14
N ASP A 211 7.88 -24.31 -38.29
CA ASP A 211 6.93 -23.19 -38.38
C ASP A 211 7.28 -22.03 -37.44
N GLY A 212 8.21 -22.21 -36.50
CA GLY A 212 8.47 -21.23 -35.46
C GLY A 212 9.14 -21.75 -34.20
N TYR A 213 9.01 -20.97 -33.14
CA TYR A 213 9.57 -21.24 -31.82
C TYR A 213 8.46 -21.41 -30.80
N ILE A 214 8.61 -22.39 -29.92
CA ILE A 214 7.82 -22.45 -28.69
C ILE A 214 8.65 -21.85 -27.57
N VAL A 215 8.13 -20.80 -26.95
CA VAL A 215 8.78 -20.14 -25.83
C VAL A 215 7.99 -20.29 -24.54
N GLU A 216 8.70 -20.54 -23.45
CA GLU A 216 8.19 -20.53 -22.08
C GLU A 216 8.36 -19.14 -21.48
N ASN A 217 7.28 -18.62 -20.91
CA ASN A 217 7.29 -17.44 -20.07
C ASN A 217 7.86 -17.78 -18.68
N LEU A 218 8.96 -17.11 -18.30
CA LEU A 218 9.69 -17.36 -17.06
C LEU A 218 9.19 -16.53 -15.86
N ALA A 219 7.94 -16.07 -15.89
CA ALA A 219 7.30 -15.45 -14.74
C ALA A 219 7.38 -16.34 -13.49
N LYS A 220 7.39 -15.71 -12.31
CA LYS A 220 7.38 -16.41 -11.02
C LYS A 220 6.26 -15.84 -10.16
N VAL A 221 5.65 -16.70 -9.36
CA VAL A 221 4.67 -16.29 -8.34
C VAL A 221 5.26 -15.19 -7.46
N GLY A 222 4.47 -14.15 -7.21
CA GLY A 222 4.85 -12.94 -6.49
C GLY A 222 5.56 -11.87 -7.31
N ASN A 223 5.95 -12.14 -8.57
CA ASN A 223 6.54 -11.10 -9.42
C ASN A 223 5.52 -9.97 -9.66
N PRO A 224 5.89 -8.70 -9.45
CA PRO A 224 5.04 -7.58 -9.80
C PRO A 224 4.98 -7.41 -11.32
N ILE A 225 3.85 -6.92 -11.81
CA ILE A 225 3.63 -6.57 -13.21
C ILE A 225 2.82 -5.30 -13.30
N GLN A 226 3.23 -4.41 -14.21
CA GLN A 226 2.43 -3.25 -14.56
C GLN A 226 1.85 -3.44 -15.96
N LEU A 227 0.52 -3.45 -16.04
CA LEU A 227 -0.22 -3.56 -17.30
C LEU A 227 -1.23 -2.41 -17.34
N ASP A 228 -1.19 -1.60 -18.40
CA ASP A 228 -2.07 -0.44 -18.57
C ASP A 228 -2.08 0.53 -17.37
N GLY A 229 -0.90 0.72 -16.76
CA GLY A 229 -0.74 1.57 -15.57
C GLY A 229 -1.14 0.91 -14.25
N ARG A 230 -1.76 -0.27 -14.28
CA ARG A 230 -2.19 -1.00 -13.08
C ARG A 230 -1.12 -1.97 -12.62
N LEU A 231 -0.78 -1.91 -11.34
CA LEU A 231 0.10 -2.87 -10.69
C LEU A 231 -0.71 -4.13 -10.32
N GLY A 232 -0.17 -5.29 -10.65
CA GLY A 232 -0.64 -6.60 -10.21
C GLY A 232 0.54 -7.49 -9.85
N TYR A 233 0.24 -8.70 -9.39
CA TYR A 233 1.23 -9.71 -9.00
C TYR A 233 0.86 -11.05 -9.61
N ILE A 234 1.86 -11.86 -9.97
CA ILE A 234 1.59 -13.25 -10.33
C ILE A 234 1.08 -13.98 -9.10
N GLU A 235 -0.17 -14.39 -9.14
CA GLU A 235 -0.82 -15.14 -8.06
C GLU A 235 -0.47 -16.62 -8.14
N ASP A 236 -0.56 -17.20 -9.34
CA ASP A 236 -0.36 -18.62 -9.55
C ASP A 236 0.14 -18.91 -10.96
N ILE A 237 0.76 -20.07 -11.15
CA ILE A 237 1.23 -20.57 -12.43
C ILE A 237 0.92 -22.06 -12.49
N ASP A 238 0.10 -22.45 -13.46
CA ASP A 238 -0.16 -23.86 -13.76
C ASP A 238 0.63 -24.33 -14.99
N ASP A 239 0.33 -25.54 -15.46
CA ASP A 239 0.99 -26.15 -16.62
C ASP A 239 0.67 -25.47 -17.95
N THR A 240 -0.30 -24.56 -18.01
CA THR A 240 -0.77 -23.93 -19.25
C THR A 240 -0.76 -22.41 -19.15
N PHE A 241 -0.98 -21.86 -17.96
CA PHE A 241 -1.31 -20.47 -17.75
C PHE A 241 -0.58 -19.84 -16.57
N ILE A 242 -0.40 -18.54 -16.69
CA ILE A 242 0.05 -17.64 -15.65
C ILE A 242 -1.15 -16.78 -15.25
N TYR A 243 -1.44 -16.73 -13.95
CA TYR A 243 -2.52 -15.95 -13.37
C TYR A 243 -1.95 -14.71 -12.69
N THR A 244 -2.42 -13.55 -13.11
CA THR A 244 -2.00 -12.27 -12.56
C THR A 244 -3.17 -11.64 -11.82
N ASP A 245 -3.00 -11.40 -10.54
CA ASP A 245 -3.99 -10.72 -9.70
C ASP A 245 -3.72 -9.21 -9.66
N PHE A 246 -4.70 -8.43 -10.12
CA PHE A 246 -4.68 -6.98 -10.10
C PHE A 246 -5.60 -6.37 -9.01
N ASN A 247 -6.10 -7.17 -8.07
CA ASN A 247 -6.83 -6.68 -6.91
C ASN A 247 -5.92 -5.84 -5.98
N HIS A 248 -6.54 -5.05 -5.12
CA HIS A 248 -5.80 -4.42 -4.02
C HIS A 248 -5.15 -5.52 -3.15
N PRO A 249 -3.92 -5.37 -2.64
CA PRO A 249 -3.23 -6.43 -1.88
C PRO A 249 -3.98 -6.94 -0.64
N MET A 250 -4.88 -6.13 -0.09
CA MET A 250 -5.73 -6.46 1.06
C MET A 250 -7.21 -6.78 0.69
N ALA A 251 -7.54 -6.89 -0.60
CA ALA A 251 -8.90 -7.25 -1.03
C ALA A 251 -9.24 -8.69 -0.64
N GLY A 252 -10.48 -8.94 -0.19
CA GLY A 252 -10.94 -10.25 0.27
C GLY A 252 -10.46 -10.64 1.67
N GLU A 253 -9.54 -9.89 2.28
CA GLU A 253 -9.02 -10.18 3.61
C GLU A 253 -9.86 -9.52 4.72
N THR A 254 -10.03 -10.23 5.83
CA THR A 254 -10.47 -9.59 7.08
C THR A 254 -9.27 -8.94 7.74
N LEU A 255 -9.36 -7.66 8.07
CA LEU A 255 -8.29 -6.89 8.69
C LEU A 255 -8.57 -6.65 10.18
N LEU A 256 -7.52 -6.72 10.98
CA LEU A 256 -7.52 -6.40 12.40
C LEU A 256 -6.71 -5.13 12.60
N PHE A 257 -7.36 -4.07 13.06
CA PHE A 257 -6.73 -2.78 13.32
C PHE A 257 -6.67 -2.50 14.81
N ASP A 258 -5.54 -1.98 15.25
CA ASP A 258 -5.38 -1.26 16.51
C ASP A 258 -5.09 0.21 16.18
N LEU A 259 -5.94 1.11 16.68
CA LEU A 259 -5.89 2.55 16.44
C LEU A 259 -5.59 3.26 17.77
N GLU A 260 -4.78 4.31 17.73
CA GLU A 260 -4.56 5.22 18.85
C GLU A 260 -4.70 6.66 18.38
N ILE A 261 -5.70 7.37 18.91
CA ILE A 261 -5.99 8.75 18.51
C ILE A 261 -4.97 9.67 19.15
N LEU A 262 -4.19 10.36 18.31
CA LEU A 262 -3.10 11.22 18.75
C LEU A 262 -3.55 12.68 18.85
N ASP A 263 -4.36 13.14 17.90
CA ASP A 263 -4.82 14.53 17.82
C ASP A 263 -6.11 14.66 17.00
N ILE A 264 -6.92 15.66 17.30
CA ILE A 264 -8.13 16.04 16.55
C ILE A 264 -8.15 17.56 16.42
N GLU A 265 -8.14 18.05 15.18
CA GLU A 265 -8.35 19.45 14.84
C GLU A 265 -9.76 19.61 14.24
N GLU A 266 -10.63 20.33 14.95
CA GLU A 266 -12.00 20.57 14.50
C GLU A 266 -12.03 21.34 13.18
N ALA A 267 -12.97 20.99 12.31
CA ALA A 267 -13.21 21.77 11.10
C ALA A 267 -13.52 23.23 11.44
N LEU A 268 -12.84 24.17 10.77
CA LEU A 268 -13.23 25.58 10.83
C LEU A 268 -14.61 25.72 10.18
N ASN A 269 -15.65 25.81 11.00
CA ASN A 269 -16.95 26.28 10.55
C ASN A 269 -16.79 27.75 10.15
N GLU A 270 -16.60 28.02 8.85
CA GLU A 270 -17.00 29.32 8.32
C GLU A 270 -18.52 29.37 8.49
N GLU A 271 -18.98 29.99 9.58
CA GLU A 271 -20.37 30.40 9.71
C GLU A 271 -20.71 31.22 8.47
N VAL A 272 -21.44 30.61 7.53
CA VAL A 272 -21.99 31.28 6.37
C VAL A 272 -22.87 32.42 6.89
N GLN A 273 -22.36 33.65 6.79
CA GLN A 273 -23.10 34.89 7.01
C GLN A 273 -24.15 35.10 5.92
#